data_AF-U3B1P2-F1
#
_entry.id   AF-U3B1P2-F1
#
_cell.length_a   1.000
_cell.length_b   1.000
_cell.length_c   1.000
_cell.angle_alpha   90.00
_cell.angle_beta   90.00
_cell.angle_gamma   90.00
#
_symmetry.space_group_name_H-M   'P 1'
#
loop_
_entity.id
_entity.type
_entity.pdbx_description
1 polymer ?
#
loop_
_entity_poly.entity_id
_entity_poly.type
_entity_poly.pdbx_seq_one_letter_code
_entity_poly.pdbx_strand_id
1 'polypeptide(L)'
;MVSVVTTKTTSMSLGWLKSRAYWQYLLLLALCVTAWGVLSPNQFMNFWLTKDQQGYVHFKQGDYAQAQASFESPAWKAHSAYLAGDFQSVLTLLQDANDDKARYLTANALAYSNQFEQAKAIYTALYMAKSTKPSLQAEMKQNIEIINAAIDKQKNAPLEKQEGDKKIDDRSIATSDEDAALGTPTELSNQVWLKQVRQDPSKFLRQKFQQEFANENE
;
A
#
# COMPACT_ATOMS: atom_id res chain seq x y z
N MET A 1 -64.02 -46.16 -48.77
CA MET A 1 -63.96 -45.71 -47.36
C MET A 1 -62.58 -45.12 -47.14
N VAL A 2 -62.45 -43.82 -46.92
CA VAL A 2 -61.16 -43.15 -46.67
C VAL A 2 -61.12 -42.79 -45.19
N SER A 3 -60.22 -43.44 -44.45
CA SER A 3 -60.03 -43.16 -43.02
C SER A 3 -59.07 -41.99 -42.86
N VAL A 4 -59.56 -40.88 -42.31
CA VAL A 4 -58.74 -39.71 -41.97
C VAL A 4 -58.00 -40.01 -40.67
N VAL A 5 -56.67 -40.04 -40.73
CA VAL A 5 -55.81 -40.15 -39.55
C VAL A 5 -55.69 -38.77 -38.90
N THR A 6 -56.20 -38.62 -37.69
CA THR A 6 -56.07 -37.38 -36.90
C THR A 6 -54.84 -37.46 -36.01
N THR A 7 -53.84 -36.61 -36.28
CA THR A 7 -52.68 -36.44 -35.40
C THR A 7 -53.02 -35.49 -34.25
N LYS A 8 -52.99 -35.96 -33.01
CA LYS A 8 -53.12 -35.10 -31.82
C LYS A 8 -51.87 -34.25 -31.66
N THR A 9 -51.99 -32.94 -31.84
CA THR A 9 -50.95 -31.97 -31.46
C THR A 9 -51.02 -31.71 -29.96
N THR A 10 -50.07 -32.27 -29.20
CA THR A 10 -49.94 -31.97 -27.77
C THR A 10 -49.27 -30.61 -27.61
N SER A 11 -50.01 -29.58 -27.25
CA SER A 11 -49.42 -28.30 -26.85
C SER A 11 -48.87 -28.42 -25.43
N MET A 12 -47.54 -28.34 -25.28
CA MET A 12 -46.93 -28.15 -23.95
C MET A 12 -47.32 -26.75 -23.46
N SER A 13 -48.31 -26.66 -22.57
CA SER A 13 -48.62 -25.40 -21.91
C SER A 13 -47.58 -25.13 -20.80
N LEU A 14 -46.91 -23.98 -20.83
CA LEU A 14 -45.97 -23.55 -19.78
C LEU A 14 -46.70 -23.13 -18.48
N GLY A 15 -47.85 -23.73 -18.15
CA GLY A 15 -48.65 -23.39 -16.97
C GLY A 15 -47.86 -23.50 -15.66
N TRP A 16 -46.91 -24.44 -15.59
CA TRP A 16 -46.02 -24.64 -14.45
C TRP A 16 -45.12 -23.44 -14.11
N LEU A 17 -44.82 -22.56 -15.09
CA LEU A 17 -44.05 -21.33 -14.83
C LEU A 17 -44.87 -20.29 -14.05
N LYS A 18 -46.21 -20.29 -14.21
CA LYS A 18 -47.10 -19.32 -13.57
C LYS A 18 -47.39 -19.62 -12.09
N SER A 19 -47.17 -20.86 -11.65
CA SER A 19 -47.33 -21.29 -10.25
C SER A 19 -46.03 -21.25 -9.44
N ARG A 20 -44.92 -20.86 -10.09
CA ARG A 20 -43.57 -20.85 -9.51
C ARG A 20 -43.42 -19.61 -8.62
N ALA A 21 -43.13 -19.83 -7.35
CA ALA A 21 -43.01 -18.74 -6.39
C ALA A 21 -41.77 -17.87 -6.68
N TYR A 22 -41.96 -16.53 -6.68
CA TYR A 22 -40.98 -15.56 -7.19
C TYR A 22 -39.58 -15.64 -6.56
N TRP A 23 -39.47 -16.13 -5.32
CA TRP A 23 -38.20 -16.34 -4.62
C TRP A 23 -37.27 -17.33 -5.33
N GLN A 24 -37.78 -18.28 -6.11
CA GLN A 24 -36.95 -19.22 -6.86
C GLN A 24 -36.19 -18.52 -8.00
N TYR A 25 -36.79 -17.50 -8.63
CA TYR A 25 -36.10 -16.68 -9.62
C TYR A 25 -35.07 -15.75 -8.96
N LEU A 26 -35.35 -15.22 -7.77
CA LEU A 26 -34.38 -14.45 -7.00
C LEU A 26 -33.17 -15.30 -6.58
N LEU A 27 -33.40 -16.54 -6.16
CA LEU A 27 -32.31 -17.48 -5.85
C LEU A 27 -31.48 -17.81 -7.09
N LEU A 28 -32.12 -18.06 -8.23
CA LEU A 28 -31.41 -18.30 -9.49
C LEU A 28 -30.62 -17.07 -9.94
N LEU A 29 -31.18 -15.86 -9.81
CA LEU A 29 -30.47 -14.61 -10.09
C LEU A 29 -29.26 -14.45 -9.16
N ALA A 30 -29.43 -14.66 -7.85
CA ALA A 30 -28.34 -14.59 -6.88
C ALA A 30 -27.23 -15.61 -7.20
N LEU A 31 -27.60 -16.84 -7.59
CA LEU A 31 -26.65 -17.85 -8.03
C LEU A 31 -25.88 -17.41 -9.29
N CYS A 32 -26.57 -16.82 -10.28
CA CYS A 32 -25.91 -16.33 -11.49
C CYS A 32 -24.98 -15.14 -11.19
N VAL A 33 -25.39 -14.19 -10.35
CA VAL A 33 -24.57 -13.04 -9.97
C VAL A 33 -23.33 -13.47 -9.17
N THR A 34 -23.49 -14.40 -8.23
CA THR A 34 -22.36 -14.96 -7.47
C THR A 34 -21.43 -15.78 -8.36
N ALA A 35 -21.96 -16.61 -9.26
CA ALA A 35 -21.18 -17.35 -10.24
C ALA A 35 -20.39 -16.41 -11.16
N TRP A 36 -21.00 -15.31 -11.62
CA TRP A 36 -20.29 -14.29 -12.40
C TRP A 36 -19.16 -13.65 -11.58
N GLY A 37 -19.42 -13.27 -10.32
CA GLY A 37 -18.39 -12.72 -9.43
C GLY A 37 -17.19 -13.65 -9.24
N VAL A 38 -17.42 -14.97 -9.13
CA VAL A 38 -16.35 -15.96 -8.98
C VAL A 38 -15.60 -16.24 -10.29
N LEU A 39 -16.32 -16.34 -11.41
CA LEU A 39 -15.73 -16.69 -12.70
C LEU A 39 -15.02 -15.50 -13.37
N SER A 40 -15.48 -14.27 -13.12
CA SER A 40 -14.94 -13.05 -13.72
C SER A 40 -14.76 -11.93 -12.67
N PRO A 41 -13.90 -12.12 -11.65
CA PRO A 41 -13.79 -11.21 -10.50
C PRO A 41 -13.44 -9.78 -10.91
N ASN A 42 -12.51 -9.59 -11.86
CA ASN A 42 -12.12 -8.25 -12.31
C ASN A 42 -13.26 -7.52 -13.04
N GLN A 43 -14.03 -8.23 -13.88
CA GLN A 43 -15.17 -7.61 -14.58
C GLN A 43 -16.31 -7.29 -13.62
N PHE A 44 -16.56 -8.19 -12.67
CA PHE A 44 -17.52 -7.98 -11.61
C PHE A 44 -17.14 -6.74 -10.77
N MET A 45 -15.89 -6.66 -10.29
CA MET A 45 -15.41 -5.52 -9.52
C MET A 45 -15.47 -4.21 -10.32
N ASN A 46 -15.07 -4.20 -11.59
CA ASN A 46 -15.17 -3.02 -12.45
C ASN A 46 -16.61 -2.56 -12.71
N PHE A 47 -17.59 -3.46 -12.60
CA PHE A 47 -19.00 -3.09 -12.74
C PHE A 47 -19.53 -2.36 -11.51
N TRP A 48 -19.08 -2.75 -10.31
CA TRP A 48 -19.59 -2.22 -9.05
C TRP A 48 -18.74 -1.11 -8.44
N LEU A 49 -17.42 -1.12 -8.66
CA LEU A 49 -16.46 -0.23 -8.01
C LEU A 49 -15.65 0.56 -9.02
N THR A 50 -15.41 1.84 -8.72
CA THR A 50 -14.42 2.64 -9.44
C THR A 50 -13.00 2.13 -9.18
N LYS A 51 -12.06 2.52 -10.04
CA LYS A 51 -10.63 2.19 -9.90
C LYS A 51 -10.05 2.66 -8.57
N ASP A 52 -10.41 3.85 -8.12
CA ASP A 52 -10.02 4.35 -6.79
C ASP A 52 -10.62 3.54 -5.64
N GLN A 53 -11.87 3.07 -5.76
CA GLN A 53 -12.48 2.21 -4.73
C GLN A 53 -11.80 0.84 -4.68
N GLN A 54 -11.46 0.25 -5.83
CA GLN A 54 -10.68 -0.97 -5.90
C GLN A 54 -9.30 -0.78 -5.26
N GLY A 55 -8.63 0.33 -5.58
CA GLY A 55 -7.34 0.70 -4.99
C GLY A 55 -7.42 0.85 -3.48
N TYR A 56 -8.48 1.47 -2.96
CA TYR A 56 -8.69 1.62 -1.52
C TYR A 56 -8.90 0.26 -0.82
N VAL A 57 -9.62 -0.67 -1.45
CA VAL A 57 -9.76 -2.04 -0.91
C VAL A 57 -8.39 -2.71 -0.78
N HIS A 58 -7.57 -2.68 -1.82
CA HIS A 58 -6.21 -3.22 -1.78
C HIS A 58 -5.33 -2.50 -0.75
N PHE A 59 -5.43 -1.17 -0.66
CA PHE A 59 -4.69 -0.35 0.30
C PHE A 59 -5.02 -0.74 1.74
N LYS A 60 -6.30 -0.97 2.06
CA LYS A 60 -6.76 -1.38 3.40
C LYS A 60 -6.35 -2.81 3.75
N GLN A 61 -6.26 -3.70 2.77
CA GLN A 61 -5.67 -5.02 2.92
C GLN A 61 -4.14 -4.97 3.02
N GLY A 62 -3.56 -3.82 2.70
CA GLY A 62 -2.13 -3.59 2.67
C GLY A 62 -1.44 -4.24 1.47
N ASP A 63 -2.19 -4.54 0.41
CA ASP A 63 -1.62 -4.89 -0.89
C ASP A 63 -1.32 -3.60 -1.67
N TYR A 64 -0.22 -2.95 -1.30
CA TYR A 64 0.10 -1.62 -1.83
C TYR A 64 0.50 -1.62 -3.30
N ALA A 65 1.05 -2.74 -3.81
CA ALA A 65 1.34 -2.88 -5.23
C ALA A 65 0.05 -2.96 -6.06
N GLN A 66 -0.94 -3.77 -5.63
CA GLN A 66 -2.24 -3.78 -6.30
C GLN A 66 -3.00 -2.47 -6.11
N ALA A 67 -2.86 -1.81 -4.95
CA ALA A 67 -3.44 -0.49 -4.71
C ALA A 67 -2.89 0.54 -5.70
N GLN A 68 -1.56 0.62 -5.86
CA GLN A 68 -0.89 1.49 -6.84
C GLN A 68 -1.38 1.22 -8.26
N ALA A 69 -1.49 -0.05 -8.66
CA ALA A 69 -1.97 -0.43 -9.99
C ALA A 69 -3.45 -0.06 -10.22
N SER A 70 -4.24 -0.02 -9.14
CA SER A 70 -5.68 0.22 -9.21
C SER A 70 -6.05 1.70 -9.15
N PHE A 71 -5.39 2.52 -8.33
CA PHE A 71 -5.75 3.94 -8.17
C PHE A 71 -5.63 4.72 -9.49
N GLU A 72 -6.57 5.62 -9.74
CA GLU A 72 -6.47 6.68 -10.75
C GLU A 72 -5.97 7.98 -10.12
N SER A 73 -6.35 8.25 -8.86
CA SER A 73 -5.86 9.39 -8.09
C SER A 73 -4.32 9.41 -8.00
N PRO A 74 -3.64 10.47 -8.50
CA PRO A 74 -2.18 10.55 -8.46
C PRO A 74 -1.62 10.49 -7.04
N ALA A 75 -2.27 11.18 -6.10
CA ALA A 75 -1.85 11.20 -4.70
C ALA A 75 -1.93 9.81 -4.07
N TRP A 76 -3.05 9.09 -4.22
CA TRP A 76 -3.19 7.74 -3.67
C TRP A 76 -2.28 6.73 -4.35
N LYS A 77 -2.07 6.88 -5.67
CA LYS A 77 -1.13 6.04 -6.41
C LYS A 77 0.30 6.24 -5.92
N ALA A 78 0.74 7.49 -5.72
CA ALA A 78 2.07 7.79 -5.19
C ALA A 78 2.26 7.26 -3.76
N HIS A 79 1.28 7.45 -2.87
CA HIS A 79 1.35 6.89 -1.52
C HIS A 79 1.37 5.36 -1.51
N SER A 80 0.61 4.73 -2.40
CA SER A 80 0.64 3.27 -2.55
C SER A 80 1.99 2.79 -3.06
N ALA A 81 2.59 3.49 -4.04
CA ALA A 81 3.95 3.20 -4.51
C ALA A 81 4.98 3.36 -3.38
N TYR A 82 4.86 4.41 -2.57
CA TYR A 82 5.72 4.65 -1.42
C TYR A 82 5.64 3.50 -0.39
N LEU A 83 4.43 3.11 0.01
CA LEU A 83 4.20 2.01 0.94
C LEU A 83 4.58 0.63 0.37
N ALA A 84 4.56 0.49 -0.95
CA ALA A 84 5.07 -0.68 -1.66
C ALA A 84 6.60 -0.70 -1.77
N GLY A 85 7.28 0.40 -1.43
CA GLY A 85 8.72 0.56 -1.61
C GLY A 85 9.16 0.89 -3.05
N ASP A 86 8.21 1.22 -3.94
CA ASP A 86 8.48 1.63 -5.32
C ASP A 86 8.77 3.14 -5.38
N PHE A 87 9.92 3.52 -4.84
CA PHE A 87 10.32 4.93 -4.73
C PHE A 87 10.51 5.58 -6.10
N GLN A 88 10.92 4.84 -7.12
CA GLN A 88 11.08 5.40 -8.46
C GLN A 88 9.74 5.86 -9.04
N SER A 89 8.68 5.06 -8.87
CA SER A 89 7.34 5.47 -9.27
C SER A 89 6.85 6.69 -8.49
N VAL A 90 7.17 6.81 -7.19
CA VAL A 90 6.83 8.02 -6.41
C VAL A 90 7.43 9.26 -7.06
N LEU A 91 8.73 9.24 -7.37
CA LEU A 91 9.43 10.39 -7.98
C LEU A 91 8.83 10.75 -9.35
N THR A 92 8.48 9.76 -10.16
CA THR A 92 7.85 9.99 -11.47
C THR A 92 6.42 10.53 -11.33
N LEU A 93 5.62 9.98 -10.42
CA LEU A 93 4.22 10.38 -10.23
C LEU A 93 4.08 11.78 -9.65
N LEU A 94 5.06 12.23 -8.85
CA LEU A 94 5.02 13.51 -8.14
C LEU A 94 5.91 14.58 -8.78
N GLN A 95 6.55 14.31 -9.91
CA GLN A 95 7.48 15.24 -10.57
C GLN A 95 6.87 16.64 -10.81
N ASP A 96 5.56 16.69 -11.11
CA ASP A 96 4.82 17.91 -11.44
C ASP A 96 3.98 18.44 -10.27
N ALA A 97 3.98 17.73 -9.13
CA ALA A 97 3.22 18.10 -7.95
C ALA A 97 3.98 19.15 -7.12
N ASN A 98 3.30 20.23 -6.75
CA ASN A 98 3.93 21.38 -6.09
C ASN A 98 3.35 21.70 -4.70
N ASP A 99 2.51 20.83 -4.15
CA ASP A 99 2.03 20.94 -2.78
C ASP A 99 3.03 20.35 -1.78
N ASP A 100 2.97 20.81 -0.53
CA ASP A 100 3.94 20.43 0.50
C ASP A 100 3.88 18.95 0.87
N LYS A 101 2.72 18.30 0.74
CA LYS A 101 2.56 16.86 0.99
C LYS A 101 3.29 16.04 -0.07
N ALA A 102 3.05 16.33 -1.34
CA ALA A 102 3.76 15.68 -2.44
C ALA A 102 5.29 15.88 -2.35
N ARG A 103 5.74 17.08 -1.98
CA ARG A 103 7.16 17.37 -1.75
C ARG A 103 7.73 16.58 -0.57
N TYR A 104 6.98 16.46 0.53
CA TYR A 104 7.38 15.65 1.68
C TYR A 104 7.53 14.17 1.30
N LEU A 105 6.54 13.61 0.63
CA LEU A 105 6.57 12.22 0.15
C LEU A 105 7.72 11.97 -0.85
N THR A 106 8.02 12.96 -1.71
CA THR A 106 9.19 12.94 -2.61
C THR A 106 10.49 12.90 -1.81
N ALA A 107 10.64 13.74 -0.77
CA ALA A 107 11.80 13.73 0.10
C ALA A 107 11.97 12.39 0.84
N ASN A 108 10.87 11.80 1.31
CA ASN A 108 10.88 10.47 1.90
C ASN A 108 11.39 9.42 0.89
N ALA A 109 10.83 9.38 -0.32
CA ALA A 109 11.25 8.44 -1.36
C ALA A 109 12.72 8.62 -1.77
N LEU A 110 13.22 9.85 -1.83
CA LEU A 110 14.64 10.14 -2.04
C LEU A 110 15.50 9.63 -0.89
N ALA A 111 15.09 9.85 0.37
CA ALA A 111 15.83 9.41 1.53
C ALA A 111 15.96 7.88 1.56
N TYR A 112 14.86 7.16 1.33
CA TYR A 112 14.87 5.69 1.30
C TYR A 112 15.58 5.09 0.09
N SER A 113 15.71 5.85 -1.00
CA SER A 113 16.55 5.47 -2.16
C SER A 113 18.01 5.92 -2.04
N ASN A 114 18.46 6.32 -0.86
CA ASN A 114 19.81 6.80 -0.56
C ASN A 114 20.23 8.08 -1.32
N GLN A 115 19.27 8.83 -1.86
CA GLN A 115 19.49 10.12 -2.51
C GLN A 115 19.48 11.25 -1.45
N PHE A 116 20.35 11.10 -0.47
CA PHE A 116 20.35 11.85 0.78
C PHE A 116 20.45 13.37 0.60
N GLU A 117 21.35 13.85 -0.26
CA GLU A 117 21.54 15.29 -0.49
C GLU A 117 20.27 15.95 -1.08
N GLN A 118 19.59 15.26 -2.01
CA GLN A 118 18.35 15.75 -2.61
C GLN A 118 17.21 15.75 -1.57
N ALA A 119 17.06 14.66 -0.81
CA ALA A 119 16.06 14.56 0.26
C ALA A 119 16.23 15.69 1.29
N LYS A 120 17.47 15.92 1.74
CA LYS A 120 17.81 16.99 2.70
C LYS A 120 17.43 18.38 2.17
N ALA A 121 17.71 18.66 0.89
CA ALA A 121 17.37 19.94 0.29
C ALA A 121 15.86 20.20 0.33
N ILE A 122 15.04 19.20 -0.02
CA ILE A 122 13.57 19.32 0.00
C ILE A 122 13.05 19.49 1.43
N TYR A 123 13.48 18.66 2.38
CA TYR A 123 13.05 18.82 3.79
C TYR A 123 13.45 20.17 4.36
N THR A 124 14.65 20.65 4.06
CA THR A 124 15.11 21.97 4.54
C THR A 124 14.22 23.08 3.97
N ALA A 125 13.88 23.02 2.68
CA ALA A 125 12.99 23.99 2.06
C ALA A 125 11.59 23.96 2.69
N LEU A 126 11.02 22.78 2.92
CA LEU A 126 9.71 22.61 3.57
C LEU A 126 9.71 23.10 5.02
N TYR A 127 10.75 22.77 5.78
CA TYR A 127 10.92 23.19 7.17
C TYR A 127 11.00 24.72 7.31
N MET A 128 11.70 25.39 6.38
CA MET A 128 11.84 26.85 6.36
C MET A 128 10.56 27.58 5.94
N ALA A 129 9.73 26.96 5.07
CA ALA A 129 8.47 27.55 4.63
C ALA A 129 7.44 27.68 5.76
N LYS A 130 7.55 26.88 6.84
CA LYS A 130 6.65 26.88 8.02
C LYS A 130 5.15 26.77 7.65
N SER A 131 4.84 26.22 6.48
CA SER A 131 3.49 26.05 5.94
C SER A 131 2.78 24.81 6.49
N THR A 132 3.43 24.05 7.37
CA THR A 132 2.99 22.72 7.83
C THR A 132 2.73 22.70 9.34
N LYS A 133 2.03 21.65 9.79
CA LYS A 133 1.68 21.46 11.21
C LYS A 133 2.94 21.29 12.07
N PRO A 134 2.92 21.68 13.36
CA PRO A 134 4.08 21.54 14.25
C PRO A 134 4.63 20.11 14.36
N SER A 135 3.76 19.09 14.31
CA SER A 135 4.16 17.68 14.31
C SER A 135 5.02 17.33 13.09
N LEU A 136 4.56 17.70 11.89
CA LEU A 136 5.30 17.48 10.65
C LEU A 136 6.61 18.28 10.61
N GLN A 137 6.63 19.47 11.22
CA GLN A 137 7.84 20.27 11.39
C GLN A 137 8.91 19.57 12.25
N ALA A 138 8.49 18.93 13.35
CA ALA A 138 9.40 18.13 14.18
C ALA A 138 9.95 16.92 13.43
N GLU A 139 9.11 16.22 12.67
CA GLU A 139 9.54 15.08 11.84
C GLU A 139 10.51 15.47 10.75
N MET A 140 10.26 16.57 10.04
CA MET A 140 11.21 17.07 9.03
C MET A 140 12.57 17.37 9.65
N LYS A 141 12.61 18.00 10.83
CA LYS A 141 13.86 18.26 11.54
C LYS A 141 14.59 16.96 11.87
N GLN A 142 13.86 15.98 12.39
CA GLN A 142 14.42 14.67 12.70
C GLN A 142 14.95 13.95 11.45
N ASN A 143 14.21 13.98 10.34
CA ASN A 143 14.62 13.38 9.07
C ASN A 143 15.89 14.05 8.52
N ILE A 144 16.02 15.37 8.63
CA ILE A 144 17.25 16.09 8.28
C ILE A 144 18.44 15.60 9.12
N GLU A 145 18.26 15.42 10.43
CA GLU A 145 19.30 14.91 11.33
C GLU A 145 19.73 13.48 10.97
N ILE A 146 18.77 12.59 10.69
CA ILE A 146 19.03 11.21 10.25
C ILE A 146 19.79 11.20 8.92
N ILE A 147 19.38 12.04 7.97
CA ILE A 147 20.04 12.16 6.67
C ILE A 147 21.47 12.67 6.83
N ASN A 148 21.71 13.66 7.68
CA ASN A 148 23.08 14.14 7.95
C ASN A 148 23.97 13.00 8.48
N ALA A 149 23.47 12.22 9.44
CA ALA A 149 24.19 11.07 9.97
C ALA A 149 24.44 10.00 8.89
N ALA A 150 23.51 9.80 7.96
CA ALA A 150 23.67 8.86 6.85
C ALA A 150 24.75 9.35 5.84
N ILE A 151 24.75 10.64 5.51
CA ILE A 151 25.77 11.26 4.64
C ILE A 151 27.16 11.13 5.28
N ASP A 152 27.30 11.41 6.57
CA ASP A 152 28.57 11.29 7.27
C ASP A 152 29.08 9.86 7.31
N LYS A 153 28.19 8.88 7.51
CA LYS A 153 28.55 7.45 7.40
C LYS A 153 29.00 7.08 6.00
N GLN A 154 28.32 7.57 4.95
CA GLN A 154 28.71 7.28 3.57
C GLN A 154 30.08 7.87 3.21
N LYS A 155 30.41 9.06 3.73
CA LYS A 155 31.72 9.72 3.52
C LYS A 155 32.86 9.05 4.29
N ASN A 156 32.59 8.54 5.49
CA ASN A 156 33.59 7.96 6.38
C ASN A 156 33.61 6.42 6.37
N ALA A 157 32.83 5.77 5.51
CA ALA A 157 32.85 4.32 5.35
C ALA A 157 34.22 3.87 4.80
N PRO A 158 34.94 2.97 5.48
CA PRO A 158 36.11 2.32 4.90
C PRO A 158 35.72 1.61 3.60
N LEU A 159 36.57 1.68 2.58
CA LEU A 159 36.46 0.87 1.35
C LEU A 159 36.75 -0.60 1.66
N GLU A 160 35.92 -1.27 2.48
CA GLU A 160 36.00 -2.71 2.65
C GLU A 160 35.08 -3.41 1.64
N LYS A 161 35.71 -4.31 0.90
CA LYS A 161 35.12 -5.17 -0.12
C LYS A 161 33.92 -5.90 0.45
N GLN A 162 32.86 -6.00 -0.35
CA GLN A 162 31.80 -6.99 -0.19
C GLN A 162 32.45 -8.38 -0.08
N GLU A 163 32.51 -8.94 1.13
CA GLU A 163 32.96 -10.31 1.34
C GLU A 163 32.00 -11.01 2.31
N GLY A 164 31.31 -12.01 1.77
CA GLY A 164 30.93 -13.21 2.51
C GLY A 164 29.71 -13.13 3.41
N ASP A 165 28.60 -13.61 2.85
CA ASP A 165 27.51 -14.33 3.52
C ASP A 165 27.99 -15.07 4.81
N LYS A 166 27.87 -14.41 5.96
CA LYS A 166 27.98 -15.06 7.27
C LYS A 166 26.58 -15.29 7.81
N LYS A 167 26.09 -16.50 7.57
CA LYS A 167 25.02 -17.15 8.33
C LYS A 167 25.30 -16.97 9.83
N ILE A 168 24.52 -16.13 10.50
CA ILE A 168 24.54 -16.01 11.96
C ILE A 168 23.64 -17.12 12.50
N ASP A 169 24.24 -18.01 13.28
CA ASP A 169 23.60 -19.14 13.93
C ASP A 169 22.63 -18.66 15.03
N ASP A 170 21.40 -19.15 14.95
CA ASP A 170 20.24 -18.74 15.74
C ASP A 170 20.22 -19.51 17.06
N ARG A 171 21.09 -19.14 18.01
CA ARG A 171 21.07 -19.75 19.35
C ARG A 171 21.80 -18.97 20.45
N SER A 172 21.47 -17.70 20.64
CA SER A 172 21.55 -16.99 21.93
C SER A 172 20.94 -15.61 21.68
N ILE A 173 19.80 -15.25 22.24
CA ILE A 173 19.70 -14.71 23.60
C ILE A 173 18.21 -14.75 23.96
N ALA A 174 17.88 -15.56 24.97
CA ALA A 174 16.69 -15.36 25.77
C ALA A 174 17.01 -14.32 26.85
N THR A 175 15.96 -13.60 27.24
CA THR A 175 15.82 -12.73 28.43
C THR A 175 16.60 -11.41 28.45
N SER A 176 15.85 -10.33 28.26
CA SER A 176 15.87 -9.18 29.17
C SER A 176 14.68 -8.29 28.82
N ASP A 177 13.60 -8.45 29.59
CA ASP A 177 12.60 -7.40 29.81
C ASP A 177 13.26 -6.24 30.58
N GLU A 178 12.65 -5.06 30.43
CA GLU A 178 12.84 -3.80 31.16
C GLU A 178 13.69 -2.69 30.51
N ASP A 179 13.11 -1.49 30.63
CA ASP A 179 13.61 -0.14 30.32
C ASP A 179 13.52 0.38 28.87
N ALA A 180 12.29 0.71 28.45
CA ALA A 180 12.04 1.73 27.42
C ALA A 180 11.40 2.98 28.06
N ALA A 181 12.26 3.86 28.58
CA ALA A 181 11.87 5.18 29.03
C ALA A 181 11.45 6.07 27.84
N LEU A 182 10.24 6.64 27.97
CA LEU A 182 9.68 7.85 27.33
C LEU A 182 10.52 8.52 26.22
N GLY A 183 10.38 8.01 24.99
CA GLY A 183 10.66 8.75 23.75
C GLY A 183 9.44 8.66 22.83
N THR A 184 9.23 9.63 21.94
CA THR A 184 8.14 9.53 20.95
C THR A 184 8.32 8.25 20.11
N PRO A 185 7.24 7.56 19.72
CA PRO A 185 7.34 6.30 18.97
C PRO A 185 8.21 6.41 17.70
N THR A 186 8.27 7.59 17.10
CA THR A 186 9.10 7.91 15.92
C THR A 186 10.60 7.89 16.23
N GLU A 187 11.04 8.47 17.35
CA GLU A 187 12.45 8.53 17.79
C GLU A 187 13.02 7.16 18.15
N LEU A 188 12.18 6.31 18.75
CA LEU A 188 12.50 4.92 19.07
C LEU A 188 12.46 4.00 17.84
N SER A 189 11.70 4.33 16.78
CA SER A 189 11.64 3.55 15.53
C SER A 189 12.84 3.82 14.60
N ASN A 190 13.21 5.10 14.44
CA ASN A 190 14.56 5.54 14.11
C ASN A 190 15.49 5.03 15.25
N GLN A 191 16.81 5.17 15.31
CA GLN A 191 17.67 4.35 16.23
C GLN A 191 17.52 2.78 16.18
N VAL A 192 16.36 2.18 16.42
CA VAL A 192 16.04 0.74 16.31
C VAL A 192 16.11 0.23 14.88
N TRP A 193 15.78 1.04 13.87
CA TRP A 193 15.97 0.70 12.44
C TRP A 193 17.40 0.23 12.10
N LEU A 194 18.42 0.71 12.81
CA LEU A 194 19.81 0.26 12.59
C LEU A 194 20.14 -1.07 13.28
N LYS A 195 19.36 -1.48 14.29
CA LYS A 195 19.64 -2.68 15.10
C LYS A 195 18.75 -3.89 14.76
N GLN A 196 17.48 -3.67 14.40
CA GLN A 196 16.45 -4.72 14.23
C GLN A 196 16.20 -5.20 12.79
N VAL A 197 16.89 -4.65 11.78
CA VAL A 197 16.81 -5.05 10.34
C VAL A 197 17.25 -6.51 10.06
N ARG A 198 17.58 -7.30 11.09
CA ARG A 198 18.13 -8.66 10.94
C ARG A 198 17.12 -9.81 10.90
N GLN A 199 15.86 -9.65 11.31
CA GLN A 199 14.88 -10.76 11.31
C GLN A 199 13.81 -10.65 10.21
N ASP A 200 13.19 -9.48 10.02
CA ASP A 200 12.23 -9.21 8.93
C ASP A 200 12.25 -7.72 8.56
N PRO A 201 13.22 -7.28 7.73
CA PRO A 201 13.38 -5.86 7.41
C PRO A 201 12.16 -5.29 6.66
N SER A 202 11.48 -6.08 5.84
CA SER A 202 10.35 -5.62 5.04
C SER A 202 9.15 -5.28 5.92
N LYS A 203 8.83 -6.10 6.93
CA LYS A 203 7.72 -5.83 7.84
C LYS A 203 7.97 -4.59 8.70
N PHE A 204 9.19 -4.43 9.19
CA PHE A 204 9.58 -3.24 9.95
C PHE A 204 9.49 -1.96 9.10
N LEU A 205 10.09 -1.98 7.90
CA LEU A 205 10.06 -0.84 6.97
C LEU A 205 8.62 -0.44 6.62
N ARG A 206 7.77 -1.42 6.37
CA ARG A 206 6.35 -1.18 6.09
C ARG A 206 5.62 -0.53 7.25
N GLN A 207 5.87 -0.97 8.49
CA GLN A 207 5.28 -0.33 9.67
C GLN A 207 5.72 1.13 9.80
N LYS A 208 7.00 1.41 9.51
CA LYS A 208 7.53 2.78 9.51
C LYS A 208 6.86 3.64 8.43
N PHE A 209 6.76 3.15 7.20
CA PHE A 209 6.13 3.92 6.11
C PHE A 209 4.65 4.19 6.39
N GLN A 210 3.94 3.24 7.02
CA GLN A 210 2.56 3.44 7.47
C GLN A 210 2.45 4.53 8.53
N GLN A 211 3.41 4.61 9.45
CA GLN A 211 3.46 5.65 10.47
C GLN A 211 3.71 7.03 9.85
N GLU A 212 4.68 7.15 8.95
CA GLU A 212 4.95 8.41 8.24
C GLU A 212 3.72 8.85 7.42
N PHE A 213 3.05 7.91 6.74
CA PHE A 213 1.80 8.19 6.04
C PHE A 213 0.67 8.68 6.96
N ALA A 214 0.53 8.07 8.15
CA ALA A 214 -0.47 8.48 9.12
C ALA A 214 -0.19 9.91 9.61
N ASN A 215 1.06 10.21 9.97
CA ASN A 215 1.46 11.51 10.49
C ASN A 215 1.34 12.65 9.46
N GLU A 216 1.50 12.34 8.17
CA GLU A 216 1.26 13.30 7.08
C GLU A 216 -0.23 13.66 6.91
N ASN A 217 -1.13 12.76 7.32
CA ASN A 217 -2.57 12.87 7.06
C ASN A 217 -3.43 13.23 8.27
N GLU A 218 -2.90 13.14 9.49
CA GLU A 218 -3.47 13.75 10.71
C GLU A 218 -3.40 15.28 10.68
#